data_AF-A0A1E5GW71-F1
#
_entry.id   AF-A0A1E5GW71-F1
#
_cell.length_a   1.000
_cell.length_b   1.000
_cell.length_c   1.000
_cell.angle_alpha   90.00
_cell.angle_beta   90.00
_cell.angle_gamma   90.00
#
_symmetry.space_group_name_H-M   'P 1'
#
loop_
_entity.id
_entity.type
_entity.pdbx_description
1 polymer ?
#
loop_
_entity_poly.entity_id
_entity_poly.type
_entity_poly.pdbx_seq_one_letter_code
_entity_poly.pdbx_strand_id
1 'polypeptide(L)'
;MTESKWTTKKKVRWILCLVLFACVLSAGYIYLTREKAEIISSDLLPAVGDAKDRSLAEVAQEVADANYFTLTINPAARFPDGESEGMLQIINPETNVYPISVSVTLDETGEEVYYSGAIHPNQEILQVKLLKNLKQGVYPATATVTLYHPETNEKQGATKAAISITVDN
;
A
#
# COMPACT_ATOMS: atom_id res chain seq x y z
N MET A 1 -63.38 31.76 -38.89
CA MET A 1 -62.84 31.98 -37.53
C MET A 1 -63.61 31.12 -36.55
N THR A 2 -63.02 30.03 -36.07
CA THR A 2 -63.47 29.28 -34.88
C THR A 2 -62.27 28.51 -34.35
N GLU A 3 -61.47 29.18 -33.52
CA GLU A 3 -60.35 28.56 -32.82
C GLU A 3 -60.87 27.60 -31.74
N SER A 4 -60.53 26.33 -31.86
CA SER A 4 -60.81 25.29 -30.86
C SER A 4 -59.93 25.51 -29.63
N LYS A 5 -60.49 26.12 -28.59
CA LYS A 5 -59.87 26.24 -27.25
C LYS A 5 -59.73 24.86 -26.61
N TRP A 6 -58.61 24.20 -26.88
CA TRP A 6 -58.27 22.93 -26.26
C TRP A 6 -57.92 23.15 -24.78
N THR A 7 -58.76 22.64 -23.87
CA THR A 7 -58.66 22.86 -22.42
C THR A 7 -57.38 22.25 -21.82
N THR A 8 -56.65 23.00 -21.00
CA THR A 8 -55.33 22.68 -20.42
C THR A 8 -55.21 21.26 -19.82
N LYS A 9 -56.29 20.74 -19.20
CA LYS A 9 -56.33 19.38 -18.63
C LYS A 9 -56.26 18.26 -19.68
N LYS A 10 -56.87 18.45 -20.85
CA LYS A 10 -56.76 17.50 -21.97
C LYS A 10 -55.35 17.53 -22.58
N LYS A 11 -54.67 18.69 -22.54
CA LYS A 11 -53.28 18.84 -22.99
C LYS A 11 -52.29 18.04 -22.17
N VAL A 12 -52.36 18.21 -20.86
CA VAL A 12 -51.47 17.50 -19.93
C VAL A 12 -51.68 15.99 -20.02
N ARG A 13 -52.93 15.52 -20.15
CA ARG A 13 -53.20 14.09 -20.27
C ARG A 13 -52.69 13.50 -21.59
N TRP A 14 -52.78 14.26 -22.68
CA TRP A 14 -52.20 13.86 -23.97
C TRP A 14 -50.67 13.83 -23.93
N ILE A 15 -50.03 14.84 -23.32
CA ILE A 15 -48.57 14.88 -23.15
C ILE A 15 -48.11 13.71 -22.29
N LEU A 16 -48.81 13.40 -21.20
CA LEU A 16 -48.49 12.27 -20.32
C LEU A 16 -48.59 10.93 -21.06
N CYS A 17 -49.63 10.73 -21.88
CA CYS A 17 -49.74 9.54 -22.72
C CYS A 17 -48.59 9.44 -23.75
N LEU A 18 -48.17 10.56 -24.33
CA LEU A 18 -47.09 10.60 -25.31
C LEU A 18 -45.73 10.29 -24.65
N VAL A 19 -45.49 10.79 -23.44
CA VAL A 19 -44.30 10.45 -22.65
C VAL A 19 -44.29 8.98 -22.25
N LEU A 20 -45.42 8.43 -21.79
CA LEU A 20 -45.54 7.00 -21.47
C LEU A 20 -45.28 6.13 -22.71
N PHE A 21 -45.82 6.51 -23.86
CA PHE A 21 -45.60 5.79 -25.11
C PHE A 21 -44.12 5.85 -25.53
N ALA A 22 -43.48 7.01 -25.40
CA ALA A 22 -42.04 7.15 -25.65
C ALA A 22 -41.19 6.29 -24.68
N CYS A 23 -41.57 6.18 -23.40
CA CYS A 23 -40.92 5.30 -22.43
C CYS A 23 -41.08 3.82 -22.77
N VAL A 24 -42.24 3.39 -23.27
CA VAL A 24 -42.47 2.00 -23.69
C VAL A 24 -41.66 1.68 -24.95
N LEU A 25 -41.60 2.60 -25.90
CA LEU A 25 -40.78 2.45 -27.11
C LEU A 25 -39.29 2.41 -26.78
N SER A 26 -38.80 3.25 -25.85
CA SER A 26 -37.39 3.23 -25.45
C SER A 26 -37.04 1.98 -24.65
N ALA A 27 -37.91 1.51 -23.75
CA ALA A 27 -37.72 0.25 -23.05
C ALA A 27 -37.75 -0.96 -24.00
N GLY A 28 -38.66 -0.97 -24.97
CA GLY A 28 -38.72 -1.99 -26.02
C GLY A 28 -37.49 -1.97 -26.93
N TYR A 29 -37.01 -0.77 -27.28
CA TYR A 29 -35.77 -0.61 -28.05
C TYR A 29 -34.57 -1.13 -27.26
N ILE A 30 -34.41 -0.76 -25.98
CA ILE A 30 -33.35 -1.28 -25.10
C ILE A 30 -33.45 -2.81 -24.97
N TYR A 31 -34.66 -3.37 -24.91
CA TYR A 31 -34.85 -4.82 -24.87
C TYR A 31 -34.45 -5.51 -26.17
N LEU A 32 -34.73 -4.87 -27.32
CA LEU A 32 -34.41 -5.40 -28.66
C LEU A 32 -32.94 -5.20 -29.04
N THR A 33 -32.28 -4.13 -28.56
CA THR A 33 -30.87 -3.83 -28.83
C THR A 33 -29.94 -4.25 -27.71
N ARG A 34 -30.44 -4.96 -26.69
CA ARG A 34 -29.58 -5.69 -25.77
C ARG A 34 -28.90 -6.81 -26.55
N GLU A 35 -27.74 -6.50 -27.11
CA GLU A 35 -26.77 -7.52 -27.47
C GLU A 35 -26.58 -8.39 -26.23
N LYS A 36 -26.84 -9.69 -26.40
CA LYS A 36 -26.57 -10.67 -25.36
C LYS A 36 -25.09 -10.53 -25.07
N ALA A 37 -24.74 -10.01 -23.89
CA ALA A 37 -23.41 -10.21 -23.36
C ALA A 37 -23.18 -11.71 -23.44
N GLU A 38 -22.26 -12.12 -24.30
CA GLU A 38 -21.87 -13.51 -24.42
C GLU A 38 -21.26 -13.84 -23.08
N ILE A 39 -22.07 -14.45 -22.21
CA ILE A 39 -21.57 -15.15 -21.05
C ILE A 39 -20.69 -16.21 -21.69
N ILE A 40 -19.37 -15.99 -21.69
CA ILE A 40 -18.42 -17.06 -21.96
C ILE A 40 -18.80 -18.13 -20.94
N SER A 41 -19.53 -19.12 -21.42
CA SER A 41 -19.99 -20.22 -20.60
C SER A 41 -18.72 -20.82 -20.02
N SER A 42 -18.68 -20.91 -18.69
CA SER A 42 -17.66 -21.65 -17.94
C SER A 42 -17.45 -23.10 -18.44
N ASP A 43 -18.32 -23.55 -19.35
CA ASP A 43 -18.34 -24.79 -20.13
C ASP A 43 -17.24 -24.89 -21.22
N LEU A 44 -16.50 -23.81 -21.51
CA LEU A 44 -15.32 -23.85 -22.40
C LEU A 44 -14.01 -24.09 -21.64
N LEU A 45 -14.04 -24.17 -20.31
CA LEU A 45 -12.88 -24.55 -19.54
C LEU A 45 -12.73 -26.08 -19.55
N PRO A 46 -11.53 -26.62 -19.79
CA PRO A 46 -11.29 -28.04 -19.61
C PRO A 46 -11.71 -28.46 -18.20
N ALA A 47 -12.22 -29.69 -18.05
CA ALA A 47 -12.64 -30.21 -16.77
C ALA A 47 -11.53 -30.00 -15.72
N VAL A 48 -11.91 -29.46 -14.56
CA VAL A 48 -11.01 -29.32 -13.41
C VAL A 48 -10.43 -30.70 -13.12
N GLY A 49 -9.11 -30.85 -13.27
CA GLY A 49 -8.40 -32.09 -13.00
C GLY A 49 -8.20 -32.30 -11.49
N ASP A 50 -7.00 -32.71 -11.07
CA ASP A 50 -6.67 -32.94 -9.65
C ASP A 50 -6.58 -31.66 -8.79
N ALA A 51 -6.95 -30.50 -9.35
CA ALA A 51 -6.86 -29.22 -8.66
C ALA A 51 -7.91 -29.14 -7.55
N LYS A 52 -7.44 -29.02 -6.30
CA LYS A 52 -8.27 -28.72 -5.13
C LYS A 52 -8.28 -27.21 -4.91
N ASP A 53 -9.47 -26.64 -4.77
CA ASP A 53 -9.62 -25.28 -4.28
C ASP A 53 -9.05 -25.20 -2.86
N ARG A 54 -8.03 -24.36 -2.66
CA ARG A 54 -7.52 -24.10 -1.30
C ARG A 54 -8.61 -23.41 -0.49
N SER A 55 -8.79 -23.86 0.74
CA SER A 55 -9.75 -23.21 1.62
C SER A 55 -9.30 -21.79 1.93
N LEU A 56 -10.24 -20.83 1.96
CA LEU A 56 -9.93 -19.46 2.39
C LEU A 56 -9.31 -19.42 3.79
N ALA A 57 -9.62 -20.41 4.65
CA ALA A 57 -9.00 -20.56 5.95
C ALA A 57 -7.53 -20.95 5.85
N GLU A 58 -7.15 -21.84 4.93
CA GLU A 58 -5.76 -22.26 4.73
C GLU A 58 -4.92 -21.15 4.07
N VAL A 59 -5.49 -20.41 3.12
CA VAL A 59 -4.85 -19.21 2.55
C VAL A 59 -4.74 -18.09 3.59
N ALA A 60 -5.79 -17.87 4.41
CA ALA A 60 -5.76 -16.88 5.48
C ALA A 60 -4.81 -17.28 6.61
N GLN A 61 -4.68 -18.57 6.91
CA GLN A 61 -3.73 -19.10 7.88
C GLN A 61 -2.30 -18.96 7.34
N GLU A 62 -2.05 -19.26 6.07
CA GLU A 62 -0.76 -19.02 5.42
C GLU A 62 -0.39 -17.52 5.41
N VAL A 63 -1.36 -16.63 5.19
CA VAL A 63 -1.18 -15.17 5.29
C VAL A 63 -1.02 -14.68 6.72
N ALA A 64 -1.64 -15.33 7.71
CA ALA A 64 -1.51 -14.96 9.13
C ALA A 64 -0.21 -15.51 9.74
N ASP A 65 0.21 -16.70 9.32
CA ASP A 65 1.50 -17.30 9.63
C ASP A 65 2.63 -16.55 8.88
N ALA A 66 2.31 -15.99 7.70
CA ALA A 66 3.14 -15.01 7.03
C ALA A 66 3.07 -13.64 7.72
N ASN A 67 4.07 -13.39 8.56
CA ASN A 67 4.76 -12.10 8.55
C ASN A 67 4.17 -10.98 9.42
N TYR A 68 4.20 -11.15 10.74
CA TYR A 68 4.19 -10.03 11.68
C TYR A 68 5.57 -9.35 11.73
N PHE A 69 5.86 -8.48 10.78
CA PHE A 69 7.04 -7.61 10.85
C PHE A 69 6.81 -6.49 11.88
N THR A 70 7.61 -6.47 12.95
CA THR A 70 7.62 -5.40 13.95
C THR A 70 9.05 -4.91 14.17
N LEU A 71 9.26 -3.59 14.13
CA LEU A 71 10.54 -2.91 14.33
C LEU A 71 10.36 -1.79 15.35
N THR A 72 11.35 -1.59 16.23
CA THR A 72 11.47 -0.37 17.03
C THR A 72 12.70 0.43 16.57
N ILE A 73 12.49 1.66 16.12
CA ILE A 73 13.55 2.63 15.81
C ILE A 73 13.28 3.92 16.58
N ASN A 74 14.30 4.45 17.27
CA ASN A 74 14.18 5.76 17.89
C ASN A 74 14.34 6.84 16.80
N PRO A 75 13.33 7.69 16.56
CA PRO A 75 13.40 8.70 15.51
C PRO A 75 14.36 9.86 15.82
N ALA A 76 14.87 9.97 17.05
CA ALA A 76 15.82 11.00 17.44
C ALA A 76 17.23 10.41 17.61
N ALA A 77 18.09 10.61 16.61
CA ALA A 77 19.49 10.25 16.67
C ALA A 77 20.31 11.41 17.25
N ARG A 78 21.14 11.16 18.27
CA ARG A 78 21.87 12.19 19.01
C ARG A 78 23.37 11.88 19.04
N PHE A 79 24.19 12.79 18.52
CA PHE A 79 25.62 12.63 18.38
C PHE A 79 26.34 13.74 19.18
N PRO A 80 27.36 13.39 20.00
CA PRO A 80 28.17 14.39 20.71
C PRO A 80 28.88 15.36 19.77
N ASP A 81 29.38 14.82 18.65
CA ASP A 81 30.04 15.52 17.55
C ASP A 81 29.91 14.67 16.26
N GLY A 82 30.31 15.22 15.11
CA GLY A 82 30.20 14.53 13.82
C GLY A 82 31.15 13.33 13.61
N GLU A 83 32.15 13.13 14.47
CA GLU A 83 33.18 12.09 14.35
C GLU A 83 32.96 10.90 15.30
N SER A 84 32.28 11.18 16.41
CA SER A 84 31.98 10.26 17.50
C SER A 84 30.78 9.38 17.19
N GLU A 85 30.66 8.29 17.95
CA GLU A 85 29.44 7.50 17.96
C GLU A 85 28.29 8.29 18.61
N GLY A 86 27.11 8.20 18.02
CA GLY A 86 25.88 8.77 18.56
C GLY A 86 24.84 7.70 18.85
N MET A 87 23.88 8.06 19.68
CA MET A 87 22.77 7.20 20.04
C MET A 87 21.75 7.15 18.89
N LEU A 88 21.56 5.96 18.33
CA LEU A 88 20.49 5.62 17.40
C LEU A 88 20.09 4.17 17.68
N GLN A 89 18.96 4.01 18.37
CA GLN A 89 18.49 2.70 18.78
C GLN A 89 17.66 2.04 17.68
N ILE A 90 18.10 0.85 17.25
CA ILE A 90 17.44 -0.01 16.27
C ILE A 90 17.36 -1.41 16.87
N ILE A 91 16.15 -1.92 17.08
CA ILE A 91 15.93 -3.22 17.70
C ILE A 91 15.17 -4.13 16.73
N ASN A 92 15.74 -5.30 16.46
CA ASN A 92 15.04 -6.41 15.81
C ASN A 92 14.61 -7.43 16.89
N PRO A 93 13.36 -7.38 17.38
CA PRO A 93 12.93 -8.21 18.50
C PRO A 93 12.97 -9.69 18.13
N GLU A 94 13.07 -10.57 19.13
CA GLU A 94 13.07 -12.03 18.94
C GLU A 94 11.82 -12.55 18.20
N THR A 95 10.70 -11.82 18.30
CA THR A 95 9.43 -12.17 17.67
C THR A 95 9.43 -11.93 16.16
N ASN A 96 10.36 -11.13 15.65
CA ASN A 96 10.49 -10.89 14.22
C ASN A 96 11.37 -11.99 13.62
N VAL A 97 10.86 -12.74 12.64
CA VAL A 97 11.60 -13.85 12.02
C VAL A 97 12.50 -13.42 10.86
N TYR A 98 12.47 -12.13 10.50
CA TYR A 98 13.22 -11.60 9.36
C TYR A 98 14.51 -10.90 9.79
N PRO A 99 15.65 -11.21 9.14
CA PRO A 99 16.79 -10.31 9.12
C PRO A 99 16.41 -8.99 8.45
N ILE A 100 16.92 -7.89 8.99
CA ILE A 100 16.69 -6.54 8.46
C ILE A 100 17.99 -5.81 8.19
N SER A 101 17.96 -4.75 7.39
CA SER A 101 19.00 -3.74 7.36
C SER A 101 18.39 -2.36 7.44
N VAL A 102 19.13 -1.39 7.97
CA VAL A 102 18.74 0.01 8.05
C VAL A 102 19.80 0.85 7.38
N SER A 103 19.39 1.63 6.37
CA SER A 103 20.20 2.73 5.84
C SER A 103 19.59 4.05 6.24
N VAL A 104 20.42 5.06 6.50
CA VAL A 104 19.99 6.41 6.83
C VAL A 104 20.50 7.36 5.76
N THR A 105 19.59 8.12 5.17
CA THR A 105 19.87 9.07 4.10
C THR A 105 19.45 10.47 4.54
N LEU A 106 20.30 11.48 4.31
CA LEU A 106 19.93 12.87 4.56
C LEU A 106 18.88 13.34 3.55
N ASP A 107 17.84 14.02 4.03
CA ASP A 107 16.73 14.43 3.15
C ASP A 107 17.15 15.56 2.19
N GLU A 108 18.03 16.46 2.61
CA GLU A 108 18.48 17.59 1.79
C GLU A 108 19.38 17.17 0.62
N THR A 109 20.31 16.24 0.85
CA THR A 109 21.32 15.85 -0.14
C THR A 109 21.03 14.51 -0.81
N GLY A 110 20.18 13.68 -0.21
CA GLY A 110 19.99 12.28 -0.63
C GLY A 110 21.22 11.39 -0.36
N GLU A 111 22.16 11.84 0.45
CA GLU A 111 23.40 11.11 0.76
C GLU A 111 23.18 10.10 1.89
N GLU A 112 23.64 8.86 1.69
CA GLU A 112 23.63 7.83 2.73
C GLU A 112 24.75 8.13 3.75
N VAL A 113 24.36 8.34 4.99
CA VAL A 113 25.25 8.70 6.10
C VAL A 113 25.44 7.57 7.10
N TYR A 114 24.68 6.48 6.98
CA TYR A 114 24.84 5.29 7.81
C TYR A 114 24.21 4.07 7.14
N TYR A 115 24.82 2.90 7.35
CA TYR A 115 24.30 1.60 6.96
C TYR A 115 24.60 0.59 8.06
N SER A 116 23.58 -0.11 8.57
CA SER A 116 23.73 -1.04 9.69
C SER A 116 24.30 -2.40 9.31
N GLY A 117 24.22 -2.79 8.04
CA GLY A 117 24.30 -4.20 7.66
C GLY A 117 23.10 -5.00 8.17
N ALA A 118 23.21 -6.33 8.15
CA ALA A 118 22.15 -7.22 8.59
C ALA A 118 22.03 -7.24 10.12
N ILE A 119 20.81 -7.05 10.63
CA ILE A 119 20.42 -7.18 12.03
C ILE A 119 19.46 -8.37 12.08
N HIS A 120 19.92 -9.48 12.65
CA HIS A 120 19.14 -10.70 12.79
C HIS A 120 18.09 -10.58 13.91
N PRO A 121 17.09 -11.47 13.95
CA PRO A 121 16.19 -11.58 15.09
C PRO A 121 16.94 -11.63 16.42
N ASN A 122 16.41 -10.97 17.44
CA ASN A 122 17.02 -10.85 18.78
C ASN A 122 18.38 -10.11 18.79
N GLN A 123 18.57 -9.14 17.89
CA GLN A 123 19.73 -8.26 17.87
C GLN A 123 19.31 -6.79 17.93
N GLU A 124 20.20 -5.97 18.50
CA GLU A 124 19.99 -4.53 18.62
C GLU A 124 21.27 -3.74 18.35
N ILE A 125 21.08 -2.49 17.92
CA ILE A 125 22.11 -1.46 17.78
C ILE A 125 21.67 -0.29 18.66
N LEU A 126 22.55 0.16 19.55
CA LEU A 126 22.28 1.29 20.46
C LEU A 126 23.00 2.57 20.03
N GLN A 127 24.21 2.39 19.50
CA GLN A 127 25.10 3.46 19.07
C GLN A 127 25.60 3.19 17.66
N VAL A 128 25.76 4.25 16.89
CA VAL A 128 26.19 4.20 15.49
C VAL A 128 27.24 5.27 15.23
N LYS A 129 28.11 5.00 14.28
CA LYS A 129 29.03 6.00 13.72
C LYS A 129 28.57 6.40 12.33
N LEU A 130 28.48 7.70 12.07
CA LEU A 130 28.17 8.20 10.74
C LEU A 130 29.35 7.96 9.78
N LEU A 131 29.03 7.67 8.52
CA LEU A 131 30.02 7.55 7.43
C LEU A 131 30.67 8.90 7.09
N LYS A 132 30.02 9.99 7.48
CA LYS A 132 30.43 11.35 7.18
C LYS A 132 30.32 12.23 8.41
N ASN A 133 31.33 13.08 8.59
CA ASN A 133 31.36 14.05 9.67
C ASN A 133 30.38 15.18 9.34
N LEU A 134 29.27 15.21 10.07
CA LEU A 134 28.32 16.32 10.02
C LEU A 134 28.78 17.42 10.97
N LYS A 135 28.50 18.68 10.60
CA LYS A 135 28.75 19.81 11.50
C LYS A 135 27.68 19.85 12.59
N GLN A 136 27.91 20.65 13.63
CA GLN A 136 26.89 20.95 14.62
C GLN A 136 25.58 21.41 13.96
N GLY A 137 24.46 20.81 14.34
CA GLY A 137 23.16 21.11 13.75
C GLY A 137 22.13 19.99 13.89
N VAL A 138 20.95 20.24 13.32
CA VAL A 138 19.84 19.29 13.25
C VAL A 138 19.55 19.00 11.78
N TYR A 139 19.54 17.73 11.41
CA TYR A 139 19.40 17.27 10.05
C TYR A 139 18.20 16.32 9.93
N PRO A 140 17.17 16.67 9.13
CA PRO A 140 16.15 15.73 8.72
C PRO A 140 16.75 14.60 7.90
N ALA A 141 16.38 13.36 8.20
CA ALA A 141 16.87 12.19 7.51
C ALA A 141 15.77 11.12 7.41
N THR A 142 15.95 10.22 6.46
CA THR A 142 15.07 9.08 6.25
C THR A 142 15.83 7.78 6.53
N ALA A 143 15.34 7.00 7.48
CA ALA A 143 15.78 5.62 7.70
C ALA A 143 14.98 4.67 6.80
N THR A 144 15.65 3.97 5.90
CA THR A 144 15.05 2.91 5.07
C THR A 144 15.36 1.56 5.69
N VAL A 145 14.32 0.85 6.12
CA VAL A 145 14.44 -0.50 6.68
C VAL A 145 14.09 -1.51 5.61
N THR A 146 15.03 -2.38 5.28
CA THR A 146 14.87 -3.44 4.29
C THR A 146 14.74 -4.79 4.99
N LEU A 147 13.76 -5.58 4.58
CA LEU A 147 13.53 -6.94 5.08
C LEU A 147 14.15 -7.95 4.10
N TYR A 148 14.76 -9.00 4.64
CA TYR A 148 15.39 -10.07 3.88
C TYR A 148 14.82 -11.43 4.25
N HIS A 149 14.83 -12.36 3.30
CA HIS A 149 14.50 -13.75 3.55
C HIS A 149 15.61 -14.40 4.40
N PRO A 150 15.28 -15.13 5.48
CA PRO A 150 16.29 -15.67 6.41
C PRO A 150 17.25 -16.67 5.76
N GLU A 151 16.77 -17.47 4.81
CA GLU A 151 17.60 -18.49 4.14
C GLU A 151 18.29 -17.99 2.87
N THR A 152 17.56 -17.31 1.97
CA THR A 152 18.08 -16.91 0.65
C THR A 152 18.74 -15.53 0.66
N ASN A 153 18.58 -14.74 1.74
CA ASN A 153 18.98 -13.33 1.82
C ASN A 153 18.36 -12.43 0.73
N GLU A 154 17.29 -12.88 0.08
CA GLU A 154 16.60 -12.09 -0.93
C GLU A 154 15.77 -10.98 -0.27
N LYS A 155 15.83 -9.78 -0.85
CA LYS A 155 15.02 -8.64 -0.40
C LYS A 155 13.53 -8.95 -0.54
N GLN A 156 12.81 -8.92 0.57
CA GLN A 156 11.37 -9.20 0.64
C GLN A 156 10.54 -7.91 0.62
N GLY A 157 11.09 -6.81 1.16
CA GLY A 157 10.37 -5.55 1.26
C GLY A 157 11.25 -4.44 1.79
N ALA A 158 10.74 -3.21 1.74
CA ALA A 158 11.36 -2.08 2.41
C ALA A 158 10.30 -1.08 2.87
N THR A 159 10.54 -0.47 4.03
CA THR A 159 9.74 0.63 4.58
C THR A 159 10.65 1.81 4.93
N LYS A 160 10.07 2.99 5.09
CA LYS A 160 10.79 4.22 5.41
C LYS A 160 10.22 4.84 6.68
N ALA A 161 11.10 5.34 7.53
CA ALA A 161 10.78 6.11 8.72
C ALA A 161 11.54 7.44 8.69
N ALA A 162 10.84 8.54 8.94
CA ALA A 162 11.48 9.83 9.13
C ALA A 162 12.18 9.86 10.49
N ILE A 163 13.43 10.33 10.50
CA ILE A 163 14.24 10.50 11.70
C ILE A 163 14.90 11.90 11.69
N SER A 164 15.44 12.30 12.84
CA SER A 164 16.21 13.53 12.98
C SER A 164 17.55 13.21 13.59
N ILE A 165 18.62 13.65 12.93
CA ILE A 165 20.00 13.56 13.41
C ILE A 165 20.35 14.89 14.04
N THR A 166 20.70 14.89 15.32
CA THR A 166 21.22 16.08 16.01
C THR A 166 22.68 15.86 16.37
N VAL A 167 23.53 16.81 15.99
CA VAL A 167 24.94 16.88 16.34
C VAL A 167 25.13 18.05 17.30
N ASP A 168 25.57 17.77 18.52
CA ASP A 168 25.58 18.75 19.60
C ASP A 168 26.79 19.69 19.55
N ASN A 169 27.98 19.25 19.09
CA ASN A 169 29.21 20.06 19.02
C ASN A 169 29.94 19.97 17.68
#